data_AF-A0A842Q4T8-F1
#
_entry.id   AF-A0A842Q4T8-F1
#
_cell.length_a   1.000
_cell.length_b   1.000
_cell.length_c   1.000
_cell.angle_alpha   90.00
_cell.angle_beta   90.00
_cell.angle_gamma   90.00
#
_symmetry.space_group_name_H-M   'P 1'
#
loop_
_entity.id
_entity.type
_entity.pdbx_description
1 polymer ?
#
loop_
_entity_poly.entity_id
_entity_poly.type
_entity_poly.pdbx_seq_one_letter_code
_entity_poly.pdbx_strand_id
1 'polypeptide(L)' 'DKMIDDVKGRIMGLNKTFEQVAYNLKESFSEKFGAEIIVDSLTIKEEESTKKVAKEKYTSDQWNRKK' A
#
# COMPACT_ATOMS: atom_id res chain seq x y z
N ASP A 1 12.62 29.36 -0.22
CA ASP A 1 13.03 27.96 0.02
C ASP A 1 12.86 27.65 1.50
N LYS A 2 12.08 26.63 1.87
CA LYS A 2 11.96 26.26 3.29
C LYS A 2 13.12 25.30 3.61
N MET A 3 14.13 25.81 4.32
CA MET A 3 15.20 25.03 4.92
C MET A 3 14.57 23.99 5.86
N ILE A 4 14.73 22.71 5.54
CA ILE A 4 14.20 21.59 6.31
C ILE A 4 15.39 20.69 6.59
N ASP A 5 15.90 20.76 7.82
CA ASP A 5 17.12 20.04 8.20
C ASP A 5 16.90 18.54 8.48
N ASP A 6 15.67 18.11 8.80
CA ASP A 6 15.38 16.70 9.09
C ASP A 6 13.96 16.28 8.67
N VAL A 7 13.88 15.21 7.87
CA VAL A 7 12.63 14.59 7.41
C VAL A 7 11.84 14.01 8.58
N LYS A 8 12.51 13.61 9.66
CA LYS A 8 11.84 13.01 10.84
C LYS A 8 10.89 13.97 11.55
N GLY A 9 11.19 15.28 11.52
CA GLY A 9 10.32 16.30 12.12
C GLY A 9 8.94 16.43 11.45
N ARG A 10 8.73 15.77 10.31
CA ARG A 10 7.47 15.81 9.54
C ARG A 10 6.62 14.56 9.65
N ILE A 11 7.15 13.50 10.25
CA ILE A 11 6.48 12.20 10.30
C ILE A 11 5.93 12.01 11.71
N MET A 12 4.64 11.68 11.80
CA MET A 12 3.98 11.32 13.06
C MET A 12 3.27 9.98 12.90
N GLY A 13 3.39 9.12 13.91
CA GLY A 13 2.58 7.91 14.01
C GLY A 13 1.14 8.24 14.43
N LEU A 14 0.23 7.32 14.17
CA LEU A 14 -1.14 7.39 14.68
C LEU A 14 -1.24 6.53 15.94
N ASN A 15 -1.90 7.04 16.98
CA ASN A 15 -2.24 6.25 18.17
C ASN A 15 -3.49 5.38 17.92
N LYS A 16 -3.42 4.53 16.90
CA LYS A 16 -4.50 3.63 16.45
C LYS A 16 -3.89 2.33 15.94
N THR A 17 -4.65 1.24 16.05
CA THR A 17 -4.25 -0.06 15.46
C THR A 17 -4.36 -0.02 13.94
N PHE A 18 -3.65 -0.92 13.26
CA PHE A 18 -3.74 -1.07 11.81
C PHE A 18 -5.18 -1.38 11.38
N GLU A 19 -5.85 -2.29 12.08
CA GLU A 19 -7.20 -2.75 11.80
C GLU A 19 -8.21 -1.61 11.89
N GLN A 20 -8.09 -0.76 12.91
CA GLN A 20 -8.94 0.43 13.05
C GLN A 20 -8.73 1.41 11.90
N VAL A 21 -7.50 1.62 11.45
CA VAL A 21 -7.22 2.51 10.33
C VAL A 21 -7.74 1.90 9.02
N ALA A 22 -7.48 0.61 8.77
CA ALA A 22 -7.94 -0.10 7.58
C ALA A 22 -9.47 -0.11 7.46
N TYR A 23 -10.18 -0.39 8.57
CA TYR A 23 -11.64 -0.35 8.61
C TYR A 23 -12.17 1.06 8.28
N ASN A 24 -11.67 2.09 8.96
CA ASN A 24 -12.13 3.46 8.72
C ASN A 24 -11.82 3.95 7.29
N LEU A 25 -10.71 3.52 6.69
CA LEU A 25 -10.38 3.82 5.31
C LEU A 25 -11.35 3.14 4.34
N LYS A 26 -11.69 1.87 4.59
CA LYS A 26 -12.69 1.14 3.81
C LYS A 26 -14.04 1.85 3.84
N GLU A 27 -14.56 2.16 5.03
CA GLU A 27 -15.86 2.82 5.21
C GLU A 27 -15.91 4.19 4.55
N SER A 28 -14.90 5.04 4.82
CA SER A 28 -14.87 6.39 4.24
C SER A 28 -14.71 6.40 2.73
N PHE A 29 -13.99 5.43 2.14
CA PHE A 29 -13.94 5.27 0.70
C PHE A 29 -15.31 4.89 0.14
N SER A 30 -15.96 3.91 0.76
CA SER A 30 -17.30 3.46 0.34
C SER A 30 -18.33 4.57 0.38
N GLU A 31 -18.35 5.36 1.45
CA GLU A 31 -19.23 6.54 1.58
C GLU A 31 -18.89 7.59 0.51
N LYS A 32 -17.61 7.91 0.34
CA LYS A 32 -17.17 8.99 -0.55
C LYS A 32 -17.51 8.73 -2.02
N PHE A 33 -17.39 7.47 -2.45
CA PHE A 33 -17.58 7.07 -3.84
C PHE A 33 -18.92 6.37 -4.10
N GLY A 34 -19.75 6.17 -3.06
CA GLY A 34 -21.01 5.43 -3.17
C GLY A 34 -20.78 3.99 -3.66
N ALA A 35 -19.65 3.39 -3.28
CA ALA A 35 -19.20 2.10 -3.80
C ALA A 35 -19.01 1.10 -2.67
N GLU A 36 -19.57 -0.10 -2.81
CA GLU A 36 -19.38 -1.17 -1.82
C GLU A 36 -18.03 -1.86 -2.03
N ILE A 37 -17.19 -1.90 -0.99
CA ILE A 37 -15.95 -2.69 -1.01
C ILE A 37 -16.25 -4.09 -0.48
N ILE A 38 -16.23 -5.06 -1.37
CA ILE A 38 -16.45 -6.48 -1.08
C ILE A 38 -15.10 -7.16 -0.86
N VAL A 39 -15.05 -8.08 0.11
CA VAL A 39 -13.88 -8.94 0.29
C VAL A 39 -13.93 -10.02 -0.79
N ASP A 40 -12.97 -9.97 -1.71
CA ASP A 40 -12.81 -10.96 -2.78
C ASP A 40 -11.46 -11.69 -2.65
N SER A 41 -11.42 -12.91 -3.17
CA SER A 41 -10.19 -13.71 -3.25
C SER A 41 -9.46 -13.40 -4.55
N LEU A 42 -8.13 -13.53 -4.53
CA LEU A 42 -7.35 -13.40 -5.76
C LEU A 42 -7.77 -14.47 -6.78
N THR A 43 -7.91 -14.06 -8.02
CA THR A 43 -8.12 -15.00 -9.12
C THR A 43 -6.82 -15.73 -9.45
N ILE A 44 -6.92 -16.91 -10.06
CA ILE A 44 -5.74 -17.71 -10.50
C ILE A 44 -4.82 -16.87 -11.39
N LYS A 45 -5.37 -16.04 -12.28
CA LYS A 45 -4.61 -15.17 -13.18
C LYS A 45 -3.82 -14.10 -12.42
N GLU A 46 -4.40 -13.54 -11.36
CA GLU A 46 -3.73 -12.56 -10.50
C GLU A 46 -2.63 -13.22 -9.67
N GLU A 47 -2.85 -14.44 -9.18
CA GLU A 47 -1.82 -15.20 -8.48
C GLU A 47 -0.63 -15.52 -9.39
N GLU A 48 -0.87 -16.02 -10.60
CA GLU A 48 0.17 -16.30 -11.59
C GLU A 48 0.96 -15.04 -11.95
N SER A 49 0.25 -13.92 -12.17
CA SER A 49 0.86 -12.62 -12.44
C SER A 49 1.69 -12.14 -11.26
N THR A 50 1.21 -12.31 -10.03
CA THR A 50 1.94 -11.93 -8.81
C THR A 50 3.23 -12.73 -8.68
N LYS A 51 3.19 -14.05 -8.89
CA LYS A 51 4.37 -14.92 -8.86
C LYS A 51 5.39 -14.51 -9.93
N LYS A 52 4.93 -14.20 -11.13
CA LYS A 52 5.79 -13.75 -12.24
C LYS A 52 6.49 -12.43 -11.90
N VAL A 53 5.73 -11.40 -11.50
CA VAL A 53 6.30 -10.08 -11.19
C VAL A 53 7.21 -10.15 -9.95
N ALA A 54 6.87 -10.97 -8.96
CA ALA A 54 7.75 -11.20 -7.81
C ALA A 54 9.13 -11.70 -8.27
N LYS A 55 9.16 -12.76 -9.09
CA LYS A 55 10.40 -13.40 -9.57
C LYS A 55 11.21 -12.52 -10.53
N GLU A 56 10.54 -11.87 -11.47
CA GLU A 56 11.22 -11.15 -12.57
C GLU A 56 11.66 -9.75 -12.15
N LYS A 57 11.03 -9.18 -11.11
CA LYS A 57 11.20 -7.77 -10.76
C LYS A 57 11.55 -7.60 -9.29
N TYR A 58 10.61 -7.89 -8.39
CA TYR A 58 10.77 -7.51 -6.98
C TYR A 58 11.86 -8.30 -6.24
N THR A 59 12.25 -9.48 -6.71
CA THR A 59 13.41 -10.22 -6.18
C THR A 59 14.74 -9.82 -6.84
N SER A 60 14.73 -9.01 -7.90
CA SER A 60 15.96 -8.66 -8.63
C SER A 60 16.70 -7.49 -7.98
N ASP A 61 18.01 -7.61 -7.89
CA ASP A 61 18.90 -6.52 -7.43
C ASP A 61 18.87 -5.33 -8.40
N GLN A 62 18.73 -5.59 -9.70
CA GLN A 62 18.60 -4.55 -10.72
C GLN A 62 17.40 -3.63 -10.43
N TRP A 63 16.23 -4.20 -10.13
CA TRP A 63 15.04 -3.43 -9.77
C TRP A 63 15.21 -2.70 -8.43
N ASN A 64 15.65 -3.41 -7.40
CA ASN A 64 15.68 -2.88 -6.03
C ASN A 64 16.78 -1.84 -5.80
N ARG A 65 17.91 -1.95 -6.51
CA ARG A 65 19.07 -1.07 -6.34
C ARG A 65 19.27 -0.09 -7.48
N LYS A 66 18.42 -0.17 -8.53
CA LYS A 66 18.55 0.62 -9.77
C LYS A 66 20.00 0.63 -10.30
N LYS A 67 20.66 -0.54 -10.23
CA LYS A 67 22.02 -0.75 -10.72
C LYS A 67 22.01 -1.25 -12.16
#